data_AF-A0A3A8KI27-F1
#
_entry.id   AF-A0A3A8KI27-F1
#
_cell.length_a   1.000
_cell.length_b   1.000
_cell.length_c   1.000
_cell.angle_alpha   90.00
_cell.angle_beta   90.00
_cell.angle_gamma   90.00
#
_symmetry.space_group_name_H-M   'P 1'
#
loop_
_entity.id
_entity.type
_entity.pdbx_description
1 polymer ?
#
loop_
_entity_poly.entity_id
_entity_poly.type
_entity_poly.pdbx_seq_one_letter_code
_entity_poly.pdbx_strand_id
1 'polypeptide(L)'
;MATRPDDLKARLEDRADLLEATRLRYRALKGVLESFFWRDRIRNHFELLREVATAQPEVDATLGALRRRVEAEGWPRDAAPVRLMHEVERLRDAVERAAERRLSSSASSASDDAEEDVPATLGERLLRLETEVLDAAPFLGGRVWAQAVELLPRNLPELRAACAAGEVFERVFMRPVPEGAQAFSDEEARELARALPLGAAALVALWERLERYDSRGRVKDFLQRRMRRAPTRVARSGPELLLHAAFWHDVARVRVRAVLEAELAPVVPREPELPALLSWRAALSEDPALRLSARSVFTEGRAGLVETAAALAALSRERPRGAWSEEVAWARLEQAAQRARTEEGPEAEALRDALRLFVMLRGQARTPARLFSPEHAKPAGGDVARNGDLVALVQAARHAALRQGG
;
A
#
# COMPACT_ATOMS: atom_id res chain seq x y z
N MET A 1 10.59 -46.13 28.22
CA MET A 1 9.78 -46.47 27.03
C MET A 1 10.45 -45.86 25.81
N ALA A 2 10.79 -46.66 24.80
CA ALA A 2 11.45 -46.18 23.60
C ALA A 2 10.42 -45.53 22.66
N THR A 3 10.35 -44.20 22.64
CA THR A 3 9.59 -43.44 21.66
C THR A 3 10.11 -43.74 20.25
N ARG A 4 9.24 -44.22 19.35
CA ARG A 4 9.61 -44.49 17.96
C ARG A 4 9.97 -43.18 17.25
N PRO A 5 10.94 -43.20 16.32
CA PRO A 5 11.40 -41.99 15.60
C PRO A 5 10.27 -41.28 14.83
N ASP A 6 9.26 -42.03 14.37
CA ASP A 6 8.10 -41.48 13.66
C ASP A 6 7.17 -40.68 14.59
N ASP A 7 7.03 -41.08 15.86
CA ASP A 7 6.24 -40.34 16.86
C ASP A 7 6.90 -39.00 17.22
N LEU A 8 8.23 -38.93 17.17
CA LEU A 8 8.98 -37.71 17.47
C LEU A 8 8.91 -36.69 16.31
N LYS A 9 8.86 -37.16 15.06
CA LYS A 9 8.63 -36.29 13.88
C LYS A 9 7.19 -35.78 13.86
N ALA A 10 6.21 -36.64 14.12
CA ALA A 10 4.80 -36.24 14.23
C ALA A 10 4.58 -35.18 15.33
N ARG A 11 5.32 -35.25 16.44
CA ARG A 11 5.29 -34.25 17.53
C ARG A 11 5.92 -32.90 17.20
N LEU A 12 6.59 -32.78 16.06
CA LEU A 12 7.21 -31.54 15.60
C LEU A 12 6.41 -30.87 14.47
N GLU A 13 5.46 -31.57 13.86
CA GLU A 13 4.54 -31.03 12.83
C GLU A 13 5.31 -30.16 11.81
N ASP A 14 4.79 -28.97 11.48
CA ASP A 14 5.32 -28.01 10.51
C ASP A 14 6.76 -27.52 10.82
N ARG A 15 7.24 -27.69 12.06
CA ARG A 15 8.58 -27.25 12.47
C ARG A 15 9.68 -28.16 11.92
N ALA A 16 9.37 -29.44 11.69
CA ALA A 16 10.32 -30.35 11.04
C ALA A 16 10.54 -29.95 9.58
N ASP A 17 9.47 -29.59 8.87
CA ASP A 17 9.52 -29.17 7.47
C ASP A 17 10.27 -27.85 7.30
N LEU A 18 10.08 -26.90 8.23
CA LEU A 18 10.87 -25.67 8.29
C LEU A 18 12.38 -25.97 8.40
N LEU A 19 12.78 -26.87 9.31
CA LEU A 19 14.19 -27.24 9.49
C LEU A 19 14.76 -28.02 8.29
N GLU A 20 13.97 -28.90 7.66
CA GLU A 20 14.39 -29.62 6.46
C GLU A 20 14.58 -28.69 5.26
N ALA A 21 13.65 -27.75 5.03
CA ALA A 21 13.77 -26.73 4.01
C ALA A 21 14.99 -25.81 4.28
N THR A 22 15.18 -25.40 5.53
CA THR A 22 16.31 -24.56 5.95
C THR A 22 17.65 -25.27 5.73
N ARG A 23 17.73 -26.57 6.04
CA ARG A 23 18.92 -27.37 5.77
C ARG A 23 19.33 -27.32 4.30
N LEU A 24 18.37 -27.46 3.39
CA LEU A 24 18.63 -27.40 1.94
C LEU A 24 19.14 -26.01 1.53
N ARG A 25 18.48 -24.95 2.01
CA ARG A 25 18.88 -23.57 1.74
C ARG A 25 20.29 -23.26 2.25
N TYR A 26 20.62 -23.66 3.49
CA TYR A 26 21.97 -23.45 4.03
C TYR A 26 23.04 -24.21 3.26
N ARG A 27 22.78 -25.45 2.82
CA ARG A 27 23.74 -26.20 1.99
C ARG A 27 24.01 -25.49 0.67
N ALA A 28 22.95 -25.02 0.00
CA ALA A 28 23.08 -24.27 -1.25
C ALA A 28 23.85 -22.96 -1.03
N LEU A 29 23.47 -22.18 -0.01
CA LEU A 29 24.08 -20.89 0.30
C LEU A 29 25.54 -21.03 0.72
N LYS A 30 25.87 -22.05 1.52
CA LYS A 30 27.25 -22.40 1.86
C LYS A 30 28.08 -22.65 0.59
N GLY A 31 27.57 -23.45 -0.34
CA GLY A 31 28.25 -23.72 -1.61
C GLY A 31 28.45 -22.48 -2.47
N VAL A 32 27.51 -21.52 -2.44
CA VAL A 32 27.65 -20.21 -3.09
C VAL A 32 28.76 -19.39 -2.43
N LEU A 33 28.74 -19.25 -1.10
CA LEU A 33 29.68 -18.41 -0.33
C LEU A 33 31.11 -18.95 -0.35
N GLU A 34 31.29 -20.26 -0.37
CA GLU A 34 32.61 -20.91 -0.40
C GLU A 34 33.24 -20.92 -1.81
N SER A 35 32.48 -20.59 -2.86
CA SER A 35 32.99 -20.58 -4.23
C SER A 35 34.02 -19.45 -4.48
N PHE A 36 34.90 -19.66 -5.46
CA PHE A 36 35.94 -18.68 -5.81
C PHE A 36 35.34 -17.37 -6.38
N PHE A 37 34.30 -17.47 -7.20
CA PHE A 37 33.54 -16.33 -7.76
C PHE A 37 32.27 -16.05 -6.96
N TRP A 38 32.37 -16.01 -5.64
CA TRP A 38 31.22 -15.90 -4.75
C TRP A 38 30.36 -14.66 -5.02
N ARG A 39 30.95 -13.51 -5.39
CA ARG A 39 30.20 -12.28 -5.71
C ARG A 39 29.24 -12.49 -6.87
N ASP A 40 29.72 -13.05 -7.98
CA ASP A 40 28.88 -13.33 -9.15
C ASP A 40 27.85 -14.42 -8.87
N ARG A 41 28.22 -15.42 -8.05
CA ARG A 41 27.26 -16.45 -7.65
C ARG A 41 26.17 -15.88 -6.74
N ILE A 42 26.49 -15.01 -5.80
CA ILE A 42 25.50 -14.32 -4.96
C ILE A 42 24.60 -13.44 -5.80
N ARG A 43 25.13 -12.69 -6.78
CA ARG A 43 24.30 -11.88 -7.71
C ARG A 43 23.19 -12.71 -8.36
N ASN A 44 23.52 -13.92 -8.79
CA ASN A 44 22.57 -14.85 -9.40
C ASN A 44 21.63 -15.54 -8.38
N HIS A 45 21.89 -15.43 -7.08
CA HIS A 45 21.18 -16.11 -6.01
C HIS A 45 20.77 -15.17 -4.86
N PHE A 46 20.53 -13.87 -5.15
CA PHE A 46 20.05 -12.92 -4.15
C PHE A 46 18.72 -13.38 -3.52
N GLU A 47 17.87 -14.06 -4.30
CA GLU A 47 16.64 -14.65 -3.80
C GLU A 47 16.93 -15.65 -2.66
N LEU A 48 17.85 -16.59 -2.87
CA LEU A 48 18.24 -17.56 -1.84
C LEU A 48 18.81 -16.88 -0.59
N LEU A 49 19.68 -15.89 -0.77
CA LEU A 49 20.29 -15.14 0.33
C LEU A 49 19.21 -14.46 1.19
N ARG A 50 18.23 -13.80 0.55
CA ARG A 50 17.12 -13.13 1.23
C ARG A 50 16.10 -14.09 1.85
N GLU A 51 15.84 -15.23 1.23
CA GLU A 51 15.01 -16.29 1.82
C GLU A 51 15.60 -16.76 3.14
N VAL A 52 16.91 -17.02 3.16
CA VAL A 52 17.61 -17.43 4.37
C VAL A 52 17.57 -16.32 5.42
N ALA A 53 17.87 -15.08 5.05
CA ALA A 53 17.83 -13.95 5.97
C ALA A 53 16.44 -13.73 6.59
N THR A 54 15.37 -13.87 5.79
CA THR A 54 13.98 -13.68 6.23
C THR A 54 13.54 -14.80 7.17
N ALA A 55 13.90 -16.05 6.88
CA ALA A 55 13.52 -17.20 7.70
C ALA A 55 14.35 -17.33 9.00
N GLN A 56 15.49 -16.65 9.08
CA GLN A 56 16.46 -16.81 10.17
C GLN A 56 15.88 -16.64 11.58
N PRO A 57 15.04 -15.62 11.88
CA PRO A 57 14.51 -15.44 13.23
C PRO A 57 13.60 -16.59 13.67
N GLU A 58 12.80 -17.12 12.76
CA GLU A 58 11.90 -18.26 13.02
C GLU A 58 12.68 -19.56 13.20
N VAL A 59 13.74 -19.75 12.40
CA VAL A 59 14.66 -20.89 12.54
C VAL A 59 15.36 -20.84 13.90
N ASP A 60 15.91 -19.69 14.30
CA ASP A 60 16.61 -19.53 15.58
C ASP A 60 15.66 -19.77 16.77
N ALA A 61 14.44 -19.25 16.71
CA ALA A 61 13.41 -19.52 17.71
C ALA A 61 13.05 -21.02 17.78
N THR A 62 12.93 -21.68 16.63
CA THR A 62 12.60 -23.10 16.52
C THR A 62 13.73 -23.99 17.07
N LEU A 63 14.99 -23.70 16.71
CA LEU A 63 16.16 -24.41 17.23
C LEU A 63 16.27 -24.23 18.76
N GLY A 64 16.09 -23.01 19.26
CA GLY A 64 16.10 -22.71 20.70
C GLY A 64 14.96 -23.39 21.47
N ALA A 65 13.76 -23.49 20.88
CA ALA A 65 12.65 -24.23 21.46
C ALA A 65 12.92 -25.75 21.45
N LEU A 66 13.46 -26.28 20.36
CA LEU A 66 13.79 -27.70 20.24
C LEU A 66 14.90 -28.12 21.22
N ARG A 67 15.96 -27.32 21.36
CA ARG A 67 17.03 -27.58 22.34
C ARG A 67 16.48 -27.69 23.76
N ARG A 68 15.68 -26.69 24.19
CA ARG A 68 15.06 -26.71 25.52
C ARG A 68 14.19 -27.95 25.76
N ARG A 69 13.46 -28.40 24.73
CA ARG A 69 12.65 -29.63 24.82
C ARG A 69 13.48 -30.89 24.87
N VAL A 70 14.53 -30.99 24.06
CA VAL A 70 15.47 -32.14 24.07
C VAL A 70 16.13 -32.27 25.44
N GLU A 71 16.52 -31.16 26.06
CA GLU A 71 17.08 -31.12 27.41
C GLU A 71 16.06 -31.52 28.49
N ALA A 72 14.84 -30.97 28.43
CA ALA A 72 13.79 -31.26 29.41
C ALA A 72 13.23 -32.69 29.33
N GLU A 73 13.09 -33.23 28.11
CA GLU A 73 12.49 -34.54 27.86
C GLU A 73 13.55 -35.65 27.71
N GLY A 74 14.85 -35.33 27.70
CA GLY A 74 15.95 -36.29 27.65
C GLY A 74 15.99 -37.12 26.35
N TRP A 75 15.73 -36.49 25.19
CA TRP A 75 15.62 -37.21 23.93
C TRP A 75 16.94 -37.89 23.52
N PRO A 76 16.90 -39.09 22.91
CA PRO A 76 18.12 -39.78 22.45
C PRO A 76 18.88 -38.96 21.40
N ARG A 77 20.22 -38.92 21.51
CA ARG A 77 21.09 -38.16 20.59
C ARG A 77 20.97 -38.61 19.13
N ASP A 78 20.69 -39.90 18.91
CA ASP A 78 20.56 -40.47 17.57
C ASP A 78 19.15 -40.32 16.97
N ALA A 79 18.21 -39.75 17.73
CA ALA A 79 16.86 -39.52 17.24
C ALA A 79 16.89 -38.60 16.00
N ALA A 80 16.06 -38.92 14.99
CA ALA A 80 16.05 -38.20 13.73
C ALA A 80 15.90 -36.67 13.88
N PRO A 81 15.00 -36.14 14.73
CA PRO A 81 14.88 -34.69 14.92
C PRO A 81 16.10 -34.06 15.59
N VAL A 82 16.73 -34.77 16.53
CA VAL A 82 17.95 -34.30 17.22
C VAL A 82 19.11 -34.23 16.23
N ARG A 83 19.26 -35.22 15.33
CA ARG A 83 20.26 -35.16 14.26
C ARG A 83 20.01 -34.03 13.27
N LEU A 84 18.76 -33.81 12.87
CA LEU A 84 18.39 -32.70 11.99
C LEU A 84 18.72 -31.35 12.63
N MET A 85 18.37 -31.17 13.91
CA MET A 85 18.70 -29.96 14.68
C MET A 85 20.21 -29.67 14.66
N HIS A 86 21.05 -30.64 15.08
CA HIS A 86 22.50 -30.47 15.09
C HIS A 86 23.07 -30.22 13.68
N GLU A 87 22.50 -30.85 12.65
CA GLU A 87 22.91 -30.60 11.28
C GLU A 87 22.60 -29.17 10.82
N VAL A 88 21.42 -28.65 11.15
CA VAL A 88 21.02 -27.27 10.84
C VAL A 88 21.87 -26.27 11.63
N GLU A 89 22.13 -26.50 12.92
CA GLU A 89 23.05 -25.68 13.74
C GLU A 89 24.46 -25.63 13.11
N ARG A 90 25.03 -26.79 12.77
CA ARG A 90 26.35 -26.86 12.13
C ARG A 90 26.39 -26.12 10.78
N LEU A 91 25.32 -26.21 10.00
CA LEU A 91 25.22 -25.51 8.72
C LEU A 91 25.05 -24.01 8.89
N ARG A 92 24.24 -23.57 9.86
CA ARG A 92 24.08 -22.16 10.26
C ARG A 92 25.45 -21.57 10.60
N ASP A 93 26.20 -22.20 11.48
CA ASP A 93 27.54 -21.73 11.90
C ASP A 93 28.54 -21.71 10.73
N ALA A 94 28.40 -22.63 9.77
CA ALA A 94 29.25 -22.66 8.58
C ALA A 94 28.92 -21.52 7.61
N VAL A 95 27.63 -21.24 7.40
CA VAL A 95 27.16 -20.10 6.59
C VAL A 95 27.55 -18.79 7.25
N GLU A 96 27.38 -18.67 8.57
CA GLU A 96 27.76 -17.50 9.36
C GLU A 96 29.26 -17.19 9.23
N ARG A 97 30.13 -18.18 9.47
CA ARG A 97 31.58 -18.02 9.27
C ARG A 97 31.96 -17.75 7.82
N ALA A 98 31.24 -18.31 6.85
CA ALA A 98 31.50 -18.01 5.45
C ALA A 98 31.11 -16.56 5.12
N ALA A 99 29.97 -16.10 5.61
CA ALA A 99 29.48 -14.74 5.41
C ALA A 99 30.40 -13.71 6.07
N GLU A 100 30.77 -13.93 7.33
CA GLU A 100 31.69 -13.07 8.08
C GLU A 100 33.05 -12.94 7.38
N ARG A 101 33.65 -14.06 6.95
CA ARG A 101 34.92 -14.03 6.18
C ARG A 101 34.81 -13.20 4.90
N ARG A 102 33.65 -13.17 4.24
CA ARG A 102 33.44 -12.37 3.03
C ARG A 102 33.29 -10.89 3.34
N LEU A 103 32.53 -10.54 4.39
CA LEU A 103 32.39 -9.17 4.88
C LEU A 103 33.74 -8.59 5.32
N SER A 104 34.49 -9.32 6.16
CA SER A 104 35.80 -8.85 6.65
C SER A 104 36.83 -8.67 5.52
N SER A 105 36.81 -9.55 4.51
CA SER A 105 37.67 -9.42 3.32
C SER A 105 37.31 -8.22 2.44
N SER A 106 36.07 -7.73 2.54
CA SER A 106 35.57 -6.56 1.82
C SER A 106 35.92 -5.28 2.59
N ALA A 107 35.71 -5.28 3.91
CA ALA A 107 36.03 -4.17 4.81
C ALA A 107 37.53 -3.82 4.83
N SER A 108 38.44 -4.81 4.74
CA SER A 108 39.89 -4.56 4.68
C SER A 108 40.38 -3.81 3.44
N SER A 109 39.48 -3.44 2.51
CA SER A 109 39.78 -2.64 1.31
C SER A 109 39.18 -1.23 1.33
N ALA A 110 38.41 -0.87 2.36
CA ALA A 110 37.88 0.47 2.62
C ALA A 110 38.47 1.00 3.95
N SER A 111 38.91 2.25 3.97
CA SER A 111 39.70 2.91 5.02
C SER A 111 39.12 2.88 6.45
N ASP A 112 40.03 2.92 7.43
CA ASP A 112 39.94 2.79 8.91
C ASP A 112 38.96 3.70 9.72
N ASP A 113 38.04 4.46 9.11
CA ASP A 113 37.31 5.54 9.82
C ASP A 113 35.79 5.34 9.98
N ALA A 114 35.28 4.11 9.95
CA ALA A 114 33.90 3.84 10.33
C ALA A 114 33.84 2.80 11.46
N GLU A 115 33.34 3.20 12.63
CA GLU A 115 32.70 2.28 13.57
C GLU A 115 31.52 1.60 12.84
N GLU A 116 31.82 0.62 11.99
CA GLU A 116 30.81 -0.14 11.28
C GLU A 116 30.07 -1.01 12.30
N ASP A 117 28.78 -0.71 12.44
CA ASP A 117 27.78 -1.46 13.18
C ASP A 117 27.89 -2.96 12.81
N VAL A 118 28.62 -3.74 13.62
CA VAL A 118 28.91 -5.14 13.33
C VAL A 118 27.58 -5.89 13.36
N PRO A 119 27.14 -6.51 12.25
CA PRO A 119 25.82 -7.12 12.21
C PRO A 119 25.73 -8.24 13.24
N ALA A 120 24.73 -8.15 14.13
CA ALA A 120 24.60 -9.02 15.29
C ALA A 120 24.02 -10.39 14.92
N THR A 121 23.18 -10.44 13.90
CA THR A 121 22.50 -11.67 13.47
C THR A 121 22.99 -12.18 12.11
N LEU A 122 22.85 -13.48 11.86
CA LEU A 122 23.13 -14.07 10.54
C LEU A 122 22.28 -13.42 9.45
N GLY A 123 21.01 -13.10 9.73
CA GLY A 123 20.13 -12.42 8.79
C GLY A 123 20.69 -11.06 8.36
N GLU A 124 21.13 -10.24 9.31
CA GLU A 124 21.74 -8.94 9.03
C GLU A 124 23.06 -9.07 8.24
N ARG A 125 23.92 -10.04 8.58
CA ARG A 125 25.16 -10.29 7.82
C ARG A 125 24.88 -10.64 6.36
N LEU A 126 23.87 -11.47 6.12
CA LEU A 126 23.47 -11.82 4.76
C LEU A 126 22.95 -10.61 3.99
N LEU A 127 22.09 -9.79 4.60
CA LEU A 127 21.61 -8.54 3.98
C LEU A 127 22.75 -7.55 3.72
N ARG A 128 23.74 -7.46 4.62
CA ARG A 128 24.95 -6.65 4.41
C ARG A 128 25.77 -7.14 3.22
N LEU A 129 25.93 -8.46 3.06
CA LEU A 129 26.58 -9.04 1.89
C LEU A 129 25.87 -8.70 0.58
N GLU A 130 24.53 -8.68 0.58
CA GLU A 130 23.78 -8.21 -0.59
C GLU A 130 24.18 -6.78 -0.94
N THR A 131 24.17 -5.86 0.03
CA THR A 131 24.58 -4.47 -0.17
C THR A 131 25.99 -4.35 -0.73
N GLU A 132 26.98 -5.03 -0.13
CA GLU A 132 28.37 -4.99 -0.63
C GLU A 132 28.51 -5.50 -2.07
N VAL A 133 27.79 -6.57 -2.42
CA VAL A 133 27.85 -7.15 -3.77
C VAL A 133 27.21 -6.22 -4.81
N LEU A 134 26.15 -5.49 -4.42
CA LEU A 134 25.53 -4.46 -5.23
C LEU A 134 26.42 -3.22 -5.38
N ASP A 135 27.14 -2.83 -4.33
CA ASP A 135 28.05 -1.67 -4.33
C ASP A 135 29.33 -1.92 -5.14
N ALA A 136 29.82 -3.16 -5.18
CA ALA A 136 31.05 -3.57 -5.87
C ALA A 136 30.93 -3.64 -7.42
N ALA A 137 30.34 -2.62 -8.05
CA ALA A 137 30.14 -2.50 -9.50
C ALA A 137 31.36 -2.94 -10.34
N PRO A 138 31.18 -3.51 -11.56
CA PRO A 138 29.96 -3.48 -12.38
C PRO A 138 29.14 -4.77 -12.41
N PHE A 139 27.83 -4.61 -12.63
CA PHE A 139 26.86 -5.67 -12.89
C PHE A 139 27.15 -6.41 -14.20
N LEU A 140 26.97 -7.74 -14.19
CA LEU A 140 27.27 -8.61 -15.33
C LEU A 140 26.12 -8.61 -16.34
N GLY A 141 26.02 -7.55 -17.14
CA GLY A 141 25.08 -7.55 -18.25
C GLY A 141 25.19 -6.34 -19.16
N GLY A 142 25.64 -6.56 -20.40
CA GLY A 142 25.47 -5.54 -21.46
C GLY A 142 24.00 -5.22 -21.76
N ARG A 143 23.06 -6.07 -21.30
CA ARG A 143 21.61 -5.92 -21.54
C ARG A 143 20.90 -5.37 -20.30
N VAL A 144 20.20 -4.26 -20.48
CA VAL A 144 19.45 -3.53 -19.44
C VAL A 144 18.47 -4.41 -18.65
N TRP A 145 17.83 -5.40 -19.31
CA TRP A 145 16.89 -6.31 -18.65
C TRP A 145 17.55 -7.26 -17.65
N ALA A 146 18.74 -7.79 -17.97
CA ALA A 146 19.46 -8.68 -17.06
C ALA A 146 19.86 -7.93 -15.79
N GLN A 147 20.36 -6.70 -15.96
CA GLN A 147 20.65 -5.80 -14.85
C GLN A 147 19.39 -5.51 -14.00
N ALA A 148 18.23 -5.31 -14.62
CA ALA A 148 16.97 -5.13 -13.89
C ALA A 148 16.62 -6.35 -13.02
N VAL A 149 16.81 -7.58 -13.53
CA VAL A 149 16.55 -8.82 -12.78
C VAL A 149 17.48 -8.97 -11.58
N GLU A 150 18.74 -8.59 -11.72
CA GLU A 150 19.71 -8.59 -10.62
C GLU A 150 19.35 -7.56 -9.53
N LEU A 151 18.92 -6.36 -9.94
CA LEU A 151 18.58 -5.28 -9.01
C LEU A 151 17.24 -5.49 -8.30
N LEU A 152 16.33 -6.25 -8.92
CA LEU A 152 14.99 -6.53 -8.42
C LEU A 152 14.75 -8.04 -8.24
N PRO A 153 15.31 -8.66 -7.18
CA PRO A 153 14.93 -10.01 -6.79
C PRO A 153 13.42 -10.11 -6.51
N ARG A 154 12.79 -11.25 -6.80
CA ARG A 154 11.32 -11.39 -6.64
C ARG A 154 10.85 -11.34 -5.19
N ASN A 155 11.72 -11.67 -4.24
CA ASN A 155 11.39 -11.77 -2.83
C ASN A 155 11.67 -10.48 -2.03
N LEU A 156 11.98 -9.37 -2.70
CA LEU A 156 12.04 -8.05 -2.08
C LEU A 156 10.73 -7.75 -1.29
N PRO A 157 10.79 -7.36 -0.01
CA PRO A 157 9.60 -7.06 0.78
C PRO A 157 8.85 -5.85 0.21
N GLU A 158 9.56 -4.87 -0.34
CA GLU A 158 8.96 -3.71 -1.03
C GLU A 158 8.19 -4.18 -2.26
N LEU A 159 8.76 -5.13 -3.02
CA LEU A 159 8.12 -5.69 -4.19
C LEU A 159 6.89 -6.55 -3.83
N ARG A 160 6.97 -7.32 -2.74
CA ARG A 160 5.82 -8.05 -2.18
C ARG A 160 4.70 -7.10 -1.74
N ALA A 161 5.04 -6.00 -1.05
CA ALA A 161 4.09 -4.99 -0.63
C ALA A 161 3.42 -4.29 -1.82
N ALA A 162 4.21 -3.92 -2.84
CA ALA A 162 3.71 -3.33 -4.07
C ALA A 162 2.78 -4.30 -4.83
N CYS A 163 3.13 -5.59 -4.91
CA CYS A 163 2.29 -6.62 -5.53
C CYS A 163 0.99 -6.84 -4.76
N ALA A 164 1.04 -6.93 -3.42
CA ALA A 164 -0.15 -7.09 -2.59
C ALA A 164 -1.14 -5.92 -2.78
N ALA A 165 -0.63 -4.68 -2.86
CA ALA A 165 -1.45 -3.51 -3.20
C ALA A 165 -1.98 -3.59 -4.65
N GLY A 166 -1.12 -3.99 -5.60
CA GLY A 166 -1.47 -4.18 -7.00
C GLY A 166 -2.61 -5.19 -7.23
N GLU A 167 -2.62 -6.30 -6.51
CA GLU A 167 -3.67 -7.33 -6.57
C GLU A 167 -5.03 -6.79 -6.11
N VAL A 168 -5.05 -5.95 -5.06
CA VAL A 168 -6.27 -5.26 -4.61
C VAL A 168 -6.78 -4.34 -5.72
N PHE A 169 -5.90 -3.53 -6.32
CA PHE A 169 -6.29 -2.61 -7.39
C PHE A 169 -6.82 -3.36 -8.61
N GLU A 170 -6.11 -4.38 -9.08
CA GLU A 170 -6.52 -5.19 -10.22
C GLU A 170 -7.92 -5.79 -10.00
N ARG A 171 -8.15 -6.42 -8.85
CA ARG A 171 -9.43 -7.02 -8.50
C ARG A 171 -10.57 -6.01 -8.55
N VAL A 172 -10.38 -4.84 -7.92
CA VAL A 172 -11.42 -3.80 -7.85
C VAL A 172 -11.70 -3.20 -9.24
N PHE A 173 -10.66 -2.91 -10.03
CA PHE A 173 -10.82 -2.20 -11.31
C PHE A 173 -11.11 -3.09 -12.52
N MET A 174 -10.90 -4.40 -12.40
CA MET A 174 -11.33 -5.39 -13.41
C MET A 174 -12.76 -5.88 -13.18
N ARG A 175 -13.36 -5.58 -12.02
CA ARG A 175 -14.76 -5.93 -11.74
C ARG A 175 -15.69 -5.19 -12.71
N PRO A 176 -16.68 -5.86 -13.32
CA PRO A 176 -17.73 -5.18 -14.06
C PRO A 176 -18.59 -4.35 -13.11
N VAL A 177 -18.76 -3.07 -13.41
CA VAL A 177 -19.66 -2.16 -12.67
C VAL A 177 -20.93 -1.97 -13.49
N PRO A 178 -22.10 -2.46 -13.02
CA PRO A 178 -23.36 -2.23 -13.71
C PRO A 178 -23.71 -0.74 -13.72
N GLU A 179 -24.38 -0.29 -14.78
CA GLU A 179 -24.80 1.11 -14.91
C GLU A 179 -25.64 1.56 -13.69
N GLY A 180 -25.25 2.69 -13.09
CA GLY A 180 -25.92 3.26 -11.91
C GLY A 180 -25.56 2.62 -10.57
N ALA A 181 -24.67 1.63 -10.52
CA ALA A 181 -24.12 1.14 -9.26
C ALA A 181 -23.09 2.11 -8.65
N GLN A 182 -22.89 2.02 -7.33
CA GLN A 182 -21.79 2.73 -6.68
C GLN A 182 -20.45 2.30 -7.28
N ALA A 183 -19.54 3.27 -7.41
CA ALA A 183 -18.22 3.03 -7.98
C ALA A 183 -17.41 2.00 -7.15
N PHE A 184 -17.54 2.07 -5.82
CA PHE A 184 -16.89 1.15 -4.87
C PHE A 184 -17.90 0.74 -3.79
N SER A 185 -17.85 -0.53 -3.36
CA SER A 185 -18.49 -0.94 -2.11
C SER A 185 -17.74 -0.40 -0.90
N ASP A 186 -18.36 -0.45 0.29
CA ASP A 186 -17.72 -0.01 1.53
C ASP A 186 -16.45 -0.84 1.84
N GLU A 187 -16.49 -2.14 1.58
CA GLU A 187 -15.34 -3.02 1.74
C GLU A 187 -14.21 -2.65 0.76
N GLU A 188 -14.54 -2.46 -0.52
CA GLU A 188 -13.57 -2.06 -1.55
C GLU A 188 -12.94 -0.70 -1.22
N ALA A 189 -13.73 0.27 -0.75
CA ALA A 189 -13.23 1.57 -0.35
C ALA A 189 -12.24 1.45 0.83
N ARG A 190 -12.52 0.60 1.83
CA ARG A 190 -11.57 0.34 2.94
C ARG A 190 -10.30 -0.37 2.47
N GLU A 191 -10.43 -1.32 1.55
CA GLU A 191 -9.28 -2.01 0.97
C GLU A 191 -8.39 -1.06 0.16
N LEU A 192 -8.98 -0.24 -0.71
CA LEU A 192 -8.30 0.79 -1.48
C LEU A 192 -7.61 1.81 -0.56
N ALA A 193 -8.27 2.23 0.52
CA ALA A 193 -7.71 3.16 1.49
C ALA A 193 -6.44 2.60 2.18
N ARG A 194 -6.38 1.29 2.43
CA ARG A 194 -5.18 0.64 2.98
C ARG A 194 -4.11 0.41 1.90
N ALA A 195 -4.52 0.02 0.70
CA ALA A 195 -3.61 -0.38 -0.38
C ALA A 195 -2.89 0.80 -1.03
N LEU A 196 -3.54 1.96 -1.19
CA LEU A 196 -2.95 3.17 -1.80
C LEU A 196 -1.64 3.62 -1.13
N PRO A 197 -1.60 3.92 0.18
CA PRO A 197 -0.36 4.36 0.82
C PRO A 197 0.71 3.24 0.86
N LEU A 198 0.30 1.98 1.00
CA LEU A 198 1.21 0.84 0.99
C LEU A 198 1.91 0.71 -0.38
N GLY A 199 1.14 0.76 -1.47
CA GLY A 199 1.64 0.71 -2.83
C GLY A 199 2.55 1.90 -3.15
N ALA A 200 2.16 3.11 -2.76
CA ALA A 200 2.96 4.31 -2.99
C ALA A 200 4.33 4.23 -2.30
N ALA A 201 4.36 3.91 -1.00
CA ALA A 201 5.60 3.80 -0.23
C ALA A 201 6.50 2.67 -0.77
N ALA A 202 5.92 1.52 -1.11
CA ALA A 202 6.64 0.39 -1.67
C ALA A 202 7.26 0.71 -3.04
N LEU A 203 6.52 1.38 -3.93
CA LEU A 203 7.03 1.79 -5.23
C LEU A 203 8.15 2.84 -5.09
N VAL A 204 8.03 3.81 -4.19
CA VAL A 204 9.10 4.79 -3.91
C VAL A 204 10.38 4.07 -3.51
N ALA A 205 10.32 3.16 -2.53
CA ALA A 205 11.49 2.40 -2.08
C ALA A 205 12.14 1.56 -3.20
N LEU A 206 11.33 0.98 -4.11
CA LEU A 206 11.85 0.23 -5.26
C LEU A 206 12.55 1.14 -6.28
N TRP A 207 12.01 2.33 -6.54
CA TRP A 207 12.64 3.30 -7.43
C TRP A 207 13.93 3.87 -6.82
N GLU A 208 13.93 4.20 -5.53
CA GLU A 208 15.14 4.65 -4.80
C GLU A 208 16.23 3.58 -4.81
N ARG A 209 15.85 2.31 -4.64
CA ARG A 209 16.79 1.19 -4.79
C ARG A 209 17.40 1.15 -6.18
N LEU A 210 16.59 1.28 -7.23
CA LEU A 210 17.09 1.33 -8.60
C LEU A 210 18.03 2.52 -8.81
N GLU A 211 17.68 3.72 -8.31
CA GLU A 211 18.54 4.90 -8.41
C GLU A 211 19.89 4.72 -7.71
N ARG A 212 19.90 4.09 -6.53
CA ARG A 212 21.12 3.84 -5.77
C ARG A 212 22.10 2.92 -6.52
N TYR A 213 21.58 1.87 -7.16
CA TYR A 213 22.43 0.81 -7.74
C TYR A 213 22.55 0.87 -9.27
N ASP A 214 21.70 1.62 -9.97
CA ASP A 214 21.81 1.88 -11.41
C ASP A 214 22.65 3.13 -11.67
N SER A 215 23.98 2.98 -11.59
CA SER A 215 24.94 4.09 -11.74
C SER A 215 24.82 4.88 -13.05
N ARG A 216 24.13 4.36 -14.08
CA ARG A 216 23.90 5.03 -15.36
C ARG A 216 22.45 5.46 -15.59
N GLY A 217 21.52 5.17 -14.66
CA GLY A 217 20.08 5.46 -14.77
C GLY A 217 19.33 4.72 -15.90
N ARG A 218 20.00 3.78 -16.61
CA ARG A 218 19.46 3.15 -17.82
C ARG A 218 18.32 2.17 -17.52
N VAL A 219 18.40 1.45 -16.40
CA VAL A 219 17.39 0.49 -15.96
C VAL A 219 16.12 1.21 -15.55
N LYS A 220 16.25 2.26 -14.72
CA LYS A 220 15.09 3.07 -14.29
C LYS A 220 14.34 3.63 -15.50
N ASP A 221 15.04 4.33 -16.40
CA ASP A 221 14.44 4.92 -17.60
C ASP A 221 13.81 3.88 -18.53
N PHE A 222 14.42 2.70 -18.62
CA PHE A 222 13.88 1.59 -19.41
C PHE A 222 12.56 1.07 -18.82
N LEU A 223 12.50 0.87 -17.51
CA LEU A 223 11.31 0.36 -16.83
C LEU A 223 10.16 1.39 -16.82
N GLN A 224 10.45 2.66 -16.53
CA GLN A 224 9.45 3.74 -16.56
C GLN A 224 8.76 3.88 -17.91
N ARG A 225 9.51 3.74 -19.01
CA ARG A 225 8.95 3.74 -20.38
C ARG A 225 7.99 2.58 -20.63
N ARG A 226 8.20 1.43 -19.96
CA ARG A 226 7.42 0.21 -20.15
C ARG A 226 6.19 0.14 -19.24
N MET A 227 6.21 0.85 -18.11
CA MET A 227 5.15 0.91 -17.10
C MET A 227 3.79 1.38 -17.65
N ARG A 228 3.78 2.19 -18.72
CA ARG A 228 2.54 2.69 -19.35
C ARG A 228 1.72 1.61 -20.07
N ARG A 229 2.27 0.41 -20.23
CA ARG A 229 1.61 -0.69 -20.94
C ARG A 229 0.86 -1.56 -19.95
N ALA A 230 -0.40 -1.85 -20.24
CA ALA A 230 -1.17 -2.78 -19.44
C ALA A 230 -0.48 -4.15 -19.37
N PRO A 231 -0.38 -4.76 -18.18
CA PRO A 231 0.13 -6.10 -18.03
C PRO A 231 -0.80 -7.08 -18.75
N THR A 232 -0.23 -7.90 -19.64
CA THR A 232 -0.98 -8.90 -20.44
C THR A 232 -0.66 -10.34 -20.05
N ARG A 233 0.38 -10.54 -19.24
CA ARG A 233 0.89 -11.85 -18.86
C ARG A 233 1.21 -11.86 -17.37
N VAL A 234 1.09 -13.04 -16.77
CA VAL A 234 1.52 -13.29 -15.39
C VAL A 234 3.00 -12.95 -15.26
N ALA A 235 3.33 -12.09 -14.30
CA ALA A 235 4.70 -11.65 -14.04
C ALA A 235 5.55 -12.82 -13.51
N ARG A 236 6.70 -13.05 -14.14
CA ARG A 236 7.62 -14.17 -13.82
C ARG A 236 8.92 -13.71 -13.17
N SER A 237 9.21 -12.41 -13.23
CA SER A 237 10.44 -11.80 -12.75
C SER A 237 10.16 -10.56 -11.90
N GLY A 238 11.12 -10.15 -11.07
CA GLY A 238 10.96 -8.95 -10.24
C GLY A 238 10.69 -7.67 -11.04
N PRO A 239 11.37 -7.41 -12.17
CA PRO A 239 11.03 -6.28 -13.04
C PRO A 239 9.59 -6.33 -13.58
N GLU A 240 9.09 -7.51 -13.95
CA GLU A 240 7.69 -7.65 -14.41
C GLU A 240 6.69 -7.40 -13.27
N LEU A 241 7.01 -7.86 -12.06
CA LEU A 241 6.19 -7.61 -10.86
C LEU A 241 6.14 -6.11 -10.52
N LEU A 242 7.29 -5.41 -10.59
CA LEU A 242 7.34 -3.96 -10.44
C LEU A 242 6.47 -3.25 -11.48
N LEU A 243 6.59 -3.63 -12.76
CA LEU A 243 5.80 -3.03 -13.84
C LEU A 243 4.30 -3.27 -13.64
N HIS A 244 3.92 -4.47 -13.21
CA HIS A 244 2.53 -4.83 -12.89
C HIS A 244 1.97 -3.96 -11.76
N ALA A 245 2.67 -3.94 -10.62
CA ALA A 245 2.26 -3.17 -9.45
C ALA A 245 2.16 -1.68 -9.74
N ALA A 246 3.15 -1.13 -10.46
CA ALA A 246 3.18 0.30 -10.76
C ALA A 246 2.10 0.72 -11.78
N PHE A 247 1.80 -0.12 -12.78
CA PHE A 247 0.67 0.11 -13.68
C PHE A 247 -0.66 0.18 -12.92
N TRP A 248 -0.93 -0.82 -12.08
CA TRP A 248 -2.20 -0.89 -11.33
C TRP A 248 -2.32 0.20 -10.28
N HIS A 249 -1.22 0.61 -9.65
CA HIS A 249 -1.19 1.74 -8.74
C HIS A 249 -1.52 3.06 -9.47
N ASP A 250 -0.98 3.29 -10.67
CA ASP A 250 -1.30 4.47 -11.48
C ASP A 250 -2.78 4.49 -11.89
N VAL A 251 -3.31 3.36 -12.34
CA VAL A 251 -4.74 3.21 -12.65
C VAL A 251 -5.59 3.51 -11.42
N ALA A 252 -5.23 2.95 -10.26
CA ALA A 252 -5.95 3.15 -9.02
C ALA A 252 -5.97 4.61 -8.60
N ARG A 253 -4.82 5.28 -8.58
CA ARG A 253 -4.70 6.69 -8.23
C ARG A 253 -5.60 7.57 -9.10
N VAL A 254 -5.54 7.38 -10.42
CA VAL A 254 -6.32 8.18 -11.37
C VAL A 254 -7.82 7.91 -11.23
N ARG A 255 -8.23 6.64 -11.15
CA ARG A 255 -9.65 6.27 -11.08
C ARG A 255 -10.29 6.65 -9.74
N VAL A 256 -9.62 6.39 -8.62
CA VAL A 256 -10.11 6.81 -7.29
C VAL A 256 -10.29 8.31 -7.25
N ARG A 257 -9.30 9.07 -7.74
CA ARG A 257 -9.38 10.52 -7.81
C ARG A 257 -10.56 10.98 -8.65
N ALA A 258 -10.73 10.44 -9.86
CA ALA A 258 -11.82 10.81 -10.75
C ALA A 258 -13.21 10.53 -10.13
N VAL A 259 -13.37 9.39 -9.44
CA VAL A 259 -14.60 9.06 -8.72
C VAL A 259 -14.85 10.06 -7.60
N LEU A 260 -13.85 10.32 -6.74
CA LEU A 260 -14.03 11.26 -5.63
C LEU A 260 -14.24 12.70 -6.11
N GLU A 261 -13.58 13.14 -7.18
CA GLU A 261 -13.82 14.44 -7.83
C GLU A 261 -15.25 14.56 -8.33
N ALA A 262 -15.75 13.55 -9.05
CA ALA A 262 -17.12 13.53 -9.54
C ALA A 262 -18.14 13.56 -8.40
N GLU A 263 -17.81 13.00 -7.23
CA GLU A 263 -18.71 12.91 -6.09
C GLU A 263 -18.65 14.11 -5.13
N LEU A 264 -17.51 14.79 -5.06
CA LEU A 264 -17.26 15.93 -4.17
C LEU A 264 -17.24 17.28 -4.90
N ALA A 265 -17.48 17.30 -6.22
CA ALA A 265 -17.57 18.53 -7.00
C ALA A 265 -18.50 19.56 -6.31
N PRO A 266 -18.06 20.83 -6.17
CA PRO A 266 -16.89 21.45 -6.83
C PRO A 266 -15.55 21.31 -6.09
N VAL A 267 -15.49 20.59 -4.97
CA VAL A 267 -14.27 20.39 -4.19
C VAL A 267 -13.39 19.31 -4.83
N VAL A 268 -12.12 19.61 -5.06
CA VAL A 268 -11.17 18.71 -5.73
C VAL A 268 -10.32 17.99 -4.67
N PRO A 269 -10.45 16.67 -4.50
CA PRO A 269 -9.61 15.89 -3.60
C PRO A 269 -8.13 15.96 -3.95
N ARG A 270 -7.28 16.15 -2.94
CA ARG A 270 -5.83 16.10 -3.09
C ARG A 270 -5.34 14.65 -2.99
N GLU A 271 -4.23 14.31 -3.64
CA GLU A 271 -3.66 12.95 -3.57
C GLU A 271 -3.47 12.39 -2.15
N PRO A 272 -2.93 13.14 -1.16
CA PRO A 272 -2.80 12.61 0.19
C PRO A 272 -4.15 12.44 0.92
N GLU A 273 -5.23 13.10 0.45
CA GLU A 273 -6.57 13.03 1.05
C GLU A 273 -7.31 11.74 0.65
N LEU A 274 -6.97 11.12 -0.49
CA LEU A 274 -7.74 10.01 -1.07
C LEU A 274 -7.96 8.84 -0.09
N PRO A 275 -6.95 8.32 0.64
CA PRO A 275 -7.15 7.20 1.55
C PRO A 275 -8.12 7.52 2.70
N ALA A 276 -8.02 8.73 3.25
CA ALA A 276 -8.87 9.18 4.34
C ALA A 276 -10.32 9.41 3.87
N LEU A 277 -10.51 9.95 2.65
CA LEU A 277 -11.83 10.13 2.04
C LEU A 277 -12.52 8.79 1.76
N LEU A 278 -11.80 7.81 1.21
CA LEU A 278 -12.33 6.47 0.99
C LEU A 278 -12.77 5.81 2.31
N SER A 279 -11.94 5.90 3.35
CA SER A 279 -12.24 5.34 4.67
C SER A 279 -13.45 6.01 5.30
N TRP A 280 -13.51 7.34 5.26
CA TRP A 280 -14.64 8.11 5.80
C TRP A 280 -15.94 7.77 5.08
N ARG A 281 -15.92 7.68 3.76
CA ARG A 281 -17.11 7.31 2.97
C ARG A 281 -17.65 5.93 3.31
N ALA A 282 -16.76 4.95 3.44
CA ALA A 282 -17.14 3.58 3.80
C ALA A 282 -17.65 3.46 5.25
N ALA A 283 -17.37 4.45 6.10
CA ALA A 283 -17.84 4.49 7.48
C ALA A 283 -19.14 5.31 7.62
N LEU A 284 -19.40 6.24 6.70
CA LEU A 284 -20.67 6.99 6.62
C LEU A 284 -21.88 6.11 6.34
N SER A 285 -21.70 4.95 5.70
CA SER A 285 -22.78 3.99 5.48
C SER A 285 -23.22 3.31 6.79
N GLU A 286 -22.28 3.10 7.72
CA GLU A 286 -22.53 2.48 9.03
C GLU A 286 -22.98 3.51 10.07
N ASP A 287 -22.25 4.63 10.18
CA ASP A 287 -22.60 5.78 11.00
C ASP A 287 -22.76 7.01 10.12
N PRO A 288 -24.00 7.32 9.70
CA PRO A 288 -24.26 8.51 8.93
C PRO A 288 -23.77 9.79 9.64
N ALA A 289 -23.83 9.87 10.97
CA ALA A 289 -23.43 11.08 11.71
C ALA A 289 -21.91 11.28 11.79
N LEU A 290 -21.11 10.37 11.24
CA LEU A 290 -19.67 10.40 11.32
C LEU A 290 -19.06 11.62 10.61
N ARG A 291 -18.24 12.36 11.36
CA ARG A 291 -17.47 13.49 10.85
C ARG A 291 -16.10 13.06 10.33
N LEU A 292 -15.69 13.68 9.24
CA LEU A 292 -14.33 13.68 8.74
C LEU A 292 -13.40 14.35 9.76
N SER A 293 -12.44 13.56 10.24
CA SER A 293 -11.50 13.97 11.28
C SER A 293 -10.46 14.95 10.72
N ALA A 294 -10.29 16.10 11.36
CA ALA A 294 -9.23 17.05 11.07
C ALA A 294 -7.91 16.61 11.74
N ARG A 295 -7.27 15.59 11.17
CA ARG A 295 -5.97 15.08 11.61
C ARG A 295 -5.08 14.78 10.41
N SER A 296 -3.78 15.03 10.59
CA SER A 296 -2.64 14.79 9.67
C SER A 296 -2.75 15.34 8.25
N VAL A 297 -3.83 15.03 7.53
CA VAL A 297 -4.06 15.40 6.13
C VAL A 297 -5.04 16.58 6.00
N PHE A 298 -6.00 16.70 6.91
CA PHE A 298 -7.03 17.74 6.87
C PHE A 298 -6.85 18.80 7.95
N THR A 299 -7.00 20.07 7.58
CA THR A 299 -7.37 21.14 8.52
C THR A 299 -8.87 21.07 8.83
N GLU A 300 -9.31 21.71 9.92
CA GLU A 300 -10.73 21.73 10.30
C GLU A 300 -11.62 22.37 9.22
N GLY A 301 -11.15 23.47 8.62
CA GLY A 301 -11.85 24.14 7.51
C GLY A 301 -11.92 23.29 6.26
N ARG A 302 -10.82 22.64 5.86
CA ARG A 302 -10.79 21.73 4.70
C ARG A 302 -11.70 20.52 4.90
N ALA A 303 -11.69 19.91 6.08
CA ALA A 303 -12.60 18.80 6.40
C ALA A 303 -14.07 19.25 6.32
N GLY A 304 -14.40 20.40 6.89
CA GLY A 304 -15.74 21.00 6.79
C GLY A 304 -16.16 21.29 5.35
N LEU A 305 -15.25 21.77 4.50
CA LEU A 305 -15.52 22.09 3.11
C LEU A 305 -15.82 20.83 2.28
N VAL A 306 -15.07 19.74 2.49
CA VAL A 306 -15.36 18.42 1.90
C VAL A 306 -16.71 17.88 2.37
N GLU A 307 -17.00 17.95 3.67
CA GLU A 307 -18.30 17.51 4.21
C GLU A 307 -19.46 18.32 3.65
N THR A 308 -19.29 19.63 3.49
CA THR A 308 -20.31 20.52 2.93
C THR A 308 -20.62 20.14 1.48
N ALA A 309 -19.59 19.85 0.68
CA ALA A 309 -19.77 19.39 -0.69
C ALA A 309 -20.48 18.03 -0.76
N ALA A 310 -20.09 17.07 0.08
CA ALA A 310 -20.74 15.76 0.14
C ALA A 310 -22.21 15.86 0.57
N ALA A 311 -22.52 16.68 1.58
CA ALA A 311 -23.88 16.90 2.06
C ALA A 311 -24.75 17.61 1.01
N LEU A 312 -24.21 18.61 0.30
CA LEU A 312 -24.88 19.28 -0.81
C LEU A 312 -25.13 18.31 -1.98
N ALA A 313 -24.16 17.46 -2.31
CA ALA A 313 -24.32 16.42 -3.32
C ALA A 313 -25.44 15.44 -2.96
N ALA A 314 -25.53 15.03 -1.70
CA ALA A 314 -26.61 14.14 -1.22
C ALA A 314 -28.01 14.79 -1.28
N LEU A 315 -28.11 16.12 -1.10
CA LEU A 315 -29.37 16.88 -1.20
C LEU A 315 -29.75 17.22 -2.65
N SER A 316 -28.78 17.28 -3.55
CA SER A 316 -28.98 17.67 -4.94
C SER A 316 -29.17 16.47 -5.88
N ARG A 317 -28.55 15.32 -5.63
CA ARG A 317 -28.65 14.14 -6.52
C ARG A 317 -29.90 13.30 -6.24
N GLU A 318 -30.09 12.24 -7.04
CA GLU A 318 -31.16 11.27 -6.83
C GLU A 318 -31.18 10.77 -5.38
N ARG A 319 -32.37 10.77 -4.76
CA ARG A 319 -32.55 10.35 -3.37
C ARG A 319 -32.06 8.90 -3.20
N PRO A 320 -31.29 8.61 -2.13
CA PRO A 320 -30.84 7.25 -1.84
C PRO A 320 -32.02 6.27 -1.72
N ARG A 321 -31.83 5.03 -2.16
CA ARG A 321 -32.79 3.94 -1.88
C ARG A 321 -32.60 3.50 -0.43
N GLY A 322 -33.63 3.64 0.41
CA GLY A 322 -33.61 3.20 1.81
C GLY A 322 -34.07 4.27 2.81
N ALA A 323 -33.73 4.08 4.09
CA ALA A 323 -34.04 5.03 5.16
C ALA A 323 -33.21 6.31 4.98
N TRP A 324 -33.86 7.37 4.46
CA TRP A 324 -33.25 8.68 4.26
C TRP A 324 -34.08 9.75 4.97
N SER A 325 -33.41 10.59 5.77
CA SER A 325 -34.03 11.72 6.45
C SER A 325 -33.49 13.03 5.89
N GLU A 326 -34.38 13.80 5.27
CA GLU A 326 -34.06 15.12 4.71
C GLU A 326 -33.60 16.09 5.80
N GLU A 327 -34.19 16.02 6.99
CA GLU A 327 -33.83 16.87 8.13
C GLU A 327 -32.41 16.58 8.63
N VAL A 328 -32.01 15.30 8.66
CA VAL A 328 -30.64 14.90 9.03
C VAL A 328 -29.64 15.38 7.97
N ALA A 329 -30.00 15.34 6.69
CA ALA A 329 -29.15 15.83 5.61
C ALA A 329 -28.94 17.36 5.69
N TRP A 330 -29.99 18.13 6.01
CA TRP A 330 -29.88 19.57 6.26
C TRP A 330 -29.04 19.91 7.49
N ALA A 331 -29.28 19.23 8.61
CA ALA A 331 -28.48 19.44 9.83
C ALA A 331 -26.98 19.19 9.59
N ARG A 332 -26.63 18.19 8.77
CA ARG A 332 -25.23 17.96 8.36
C ARG A 332 -24.66 19.08 7.52
N LEU A 333 -25.42 19.54 6.51
CA LEU A 333 -24.95 20.61 5.66
C LEU A 333 -24.68 21.89 6.49
N GLU A 334 -25.54 22.20 7.46
CA GLU A 334 -25.35 23.32 8.40
C GLU A 334 -24.11 23.13 9.28
N GLN A 335 -23.94 21.95 9.89
CA GLN A 335 -22.78 21.65 10.75
C GLN A 335 -21.46 21.70 9.96
N ALA A 336 -21.43 21.14 8.74
CA ALA A 336 -20.27 21.16 7.87
C ALA A 336 -19.91 22.58 7.42
N ALA A 337 -20.91 23.37 7.03
CA ALA A 337 -20.71 24.78 6.65
C ALA A 337 -20.19 25.62 7.81
N GLN A 338 -20.61 25.35 9.05
CA GLN A 338 -20.10 26.01 10.23
C GLN A 338 -18.60 25.72 10.46
N ARG A 339 -18.15 24.49 10.21
CA ARG A 339 -16.73 24.12 10.26
C ARG A 339 -15.92 24.78 9.16
N ALA A 340 -16.49 24.86 7.96
CA ALA A 340 -15.88 25.49 6.80
C ALA A 340 -15.94 27.04 6.82
N ARG A 341 -16.50 27.65 7.88
CA ARG A 341 -16.83 29.08 7.90
C ARG A 341 -15.64 29.99 7.62
N THR A 342 -14.47 29.63 8.14
CA THR A 342 -13.22 30.40 7.98
C THR A 342 -12.39 29.93 6.78
N GLU A 343 -12.86 28.93 6.03
CA GLU A 343 -12.14 28.43 4.86
C GLU A 343 -12.39 29.38 3.67
N GLU A 344 -11.30 29.82 3.06
CA GLU A 344 -11.28 30.74 1.92
C GLU A 344 -10.56 30.11 0.73
N GLY A 345 -10.79 30.65 -0.46
CA GLY A 345 -10.14 30.19 -1.68
C GLY A 345 -11.13 29.76 -2.77
N PRO A 346 -10.60 29.30 -3.93
CA PRO A 346 -11.41 29.06 -5.13
C PRO A 346 -12.46 27.96 -4.93
N GLU A 347 -12.15 26.91 -4.16
CA GLU A 347 -13.09 25.82 -3.90
C GLU A 347 -14.22 26.24 -2.95
N ALA A 348 -13.92 27.11 -1.97
CA ALA A 348 -14.93 27.68 -1.08
C ALA A 348 -15.89 28.60 -1.85
N GLU A 349 -15.36 29.42 -2.76
CA GLU A 349 -16.20 30.24 -3.65
C GLU A 349 -17.03 29.39 -4.61
N ALA A 350 -16.44 28.37 -5.24
CA ALA A 350 -17.18 27.47 -6.12
C ALA A 350 -18.34 26.76 -5.37
N LEU A 351 -18.13 26.41 -4.10
CA LEU A 351 -19.18 25.83 -3.26
C LEU A 351 -20.27 26.85 -2.89
N ARG A 352 -19.90 28.11 -2.62
CA ARG A 352 -20.86 29.22 -2.46
C ARG A 352 -21.69 29.41 -3.73
N ASP A 353 -21.07 29.37 -4.91
CA ASP A 353 -21.76 29.45 -6.20
C ASP A 353 -22.70 28.25 -6.44
N ALA A 354 -22.27 27.04 -6.09
CA ALA A 354 -23.12 25.85 -6.16
C ALA A 354 -24.35 25.97 -5.24
N LEU A 355 -24.18 26.51 -4.02
CA LEU A 355 -25.29 26.79 -3.10
C LEU A 355 -26.22 27.89 -3.64
N ARG A 356 -25.68 28.99 -4.18
CA ARG A 356 -26.47 30.04 -4.84
C ARG A 356 -27.30 29.47 -5.98
N LEU A 357 -26.70 28.64 -6.84
CA LEU A 357 -27.38 27.95 -7.92
C LEU A 357 -28.48 27.02 -7.39
N PHE A 358 -28.21 26.25 -6.34
CA PHE A 358 -29.21 25.41 -5.68
C PHE A 358 -30.41 26.22 -5.20
N VAL A 359 -30.18 27.36 -4.52
CA VAL A 359 -31.24 28.26 -4.05
C VAL A 359 -32.06 28.80 -5.23
N MET A 360 -31.40 29.26 -6.30
CA MET A 360 -32.09 29.80 -7.48
C MET A 360 -32.98 28.74 -8.15
N LEU A 361 -32.44 27.54 -8.39
CA LEU A 361 -33.17 26.48 -9.08
C LEU A 361 -34.35 25.96 -8.25
N ARG A 362 -34.20 25.86 -6.92
CA ARG A 362 -35.32 25.55 -6.00
C ARG A 362 -36.26 26.74 -5.78
N GLY A 363 -35.85 27.96 -6.10
CA GLY A 363 -36.71 29.15 -6.02
C GLY A 363 -37.63 29.32 -7.24
N GLN A 364 -37.27 28.77 -8.39
CA GLN A 364 -37.91 29.12 -9.68
C GLN A 364 -38.98 28.12 -10.18
N ALA A 365 -39.00 26.86 -9.74
CA ALA A 365 -39.90 25.88 -10.35
C ALA A 365 -40.32 24.77 -9.39
N ARG A 366 -41.59 24.34 -9.47
CA ARG A 366 -42.17 23.09 -8.92
C ARG A 366 -41.48 21.85 -9.52
N THR A 367 -40.16 21.76 -9.39
CA THR A 367 -39.33 20.75 -10.06
C THR A 367 -39.01 19.64 -9.05
N PRO A 368 -39.45 18.39 -9.29
CA PRO A 368 -39.07 17.28 -8.45
C PRO A 368 -37.55 17.10 -8.46
N ALA A 369 -37.00 16.53 -7.38
CA ALA A 369 -35.58 16.28 -7.12
C ALA A 369 -34.82 15.46 -8.21
N ARG A 370 -35.47 15.07 -9.31
CA ARG A 370 -34.96 14.17 -10.35
C ARG A 370 -34.33 14.86 -11.57
N LEU A 371 -34.37 16.19 -11.67
CA LEU A 371 -33.78 16.95 -12.79
C LEU A 371 -32.46 17.66 -12.44
N PHE A 372 -31.88 17.33 -11.29
CA PHE A 372 -30.66 17.92 -10.77
C PHE A 372 -29.44 17.18 -11.30
N SER A 373 -29.12 17.40 -12.58
CA SER A 373 -27.78 17.09 -13.10
C SER A 373 -27.02 18.40 -13.25
N PRO A 374 -25.95 18.66 -12.47
CA PRO A 374 -25.16 19.89 -12.57
C PRO A 374 -24.61 20.13 -14.00
N GLU A 375 -24.49 19.07 -14.78
CA GLU A 375 -24.07 19.02 -16.18
C GLU A 375 -25.00 19.78 -17.15
N HIS A 376 -26.26 19.99 -16.76
CA HIS A 376 -27.31 20.59 -17.61
C HIS A 376 -27.79 21.97 -17.13
N ALA A 377 -27.26 22.46 -16.00
CA ALA A 377 -27.67 23.73 -15.45
C ALA A 377 -26.92 24.90 -16.13
N LYS A 378 -27.63 25.72 -16.93
CA LYS A 378 -27.12 27.03 -17.33
C LYS A 378 -27.21 27.99 -16.13
N PRO A 379 -26.14 28.70 -15.75
CA PRO A 379 -26.23 29.70 -14.70
C PRO A 379 -27.12 30.85 -15.21
N ALA A 380 -28.33 30.95 -14.67
CA ALA A 380 -29.15 32.12 -14.88
C ALA A 380 -28.66 33.23 -13.95
N GLY A 381 -28.36 34.41 -14.51
CA GLY A 381 -28.04 35.60 -13.73
C GLY A 381 -29.26 36.02 -12.92
N GLY A 382 -29.29 35.67 -11.64
CA GLY A 382 -30.36 35.98 -10.70
C GLY A 382 -29.81 36.51 -9.39
N ASP A 383 -30.41 37.60 -8.91
CA ASP A 383 -29.98 38.41 -7.77
C ASP A 383 -30.32 37.79 -6.41
N VAL A 384 -29.90 36.54 -6.18
CA VAL A 384 -30.14 35.83 -4.92
C VAL A 384 -28.83 35.74 -4.13
N ALA A 385 -28.78 36.51 -3.02
CA ALA A 385 -27.74 36.48 -1.99
C ALA A 385 -26.29 36.51 -2.51
N ARG A 386 -25.89 37.62 -3.14
CA ARG A 386 -24.49 37.80 -3.59
C ARG A 386 -23.47 37.73 -2.43
N ASN A 387 -23.86 38.11 -1.20
CA ASN A 387 -22.92 38.33 -0.08
C ASN A 387 -23.16 37.46 1.17
N GLY A 388 -23.60 36.21 1.03
CA GLY A 388 -23.72 35.28 2.17
C GLY A 388 -22.43 34.51 2.43
N ASP A 389 -22.04 34.34 3.70
CA ASP A 389 -21.09 33.28 4.07
C ASP A 389 -21.70 31.88 3.83
N LEU A 390 -20.90 30.81 3.89
CA LEU A 390 -21.39 29.45 3.60
C LEU A 390 -22.60 29.08 4.48
N VAL A 391 -22.59 29.49 5.75
CA VAL A 391 -23.67 29.21 6.71
C VAL A 391 -24.96 29.92 6.31
N ALA A 392 -24.90 31.21 5.98
CA ALA A 392 -26.04 31.98 5.52
C ALA A 392 -26.65 31.42 4.22
N LEU A 393 -25.81 30.96 3.28
CA LEU A 393 -26.26 30.34 2.03
C LEU A 393 -26.95 28.99 2.27
N VAL A 394 -26.47 28.19 3.23
CA VAL A 394 -27.14 26.93 3.62
C VAL A 394 -28.52 27.19 4.23
N GLN A 395 -28.65 28.19 5.13
CA GLN A 395 -29.94 28.59 5.69
C GLN A 395 -30.93 29.03 4.58
N ALA A 396 -30.45 29.84 3.63
CA ALA A 396 -31.24 30.25 2.47
C ALA A 396 -31.67 29.05 1.60
N ALA A 397 -30.78 28.08 1.39
CA ALA A 397 -31.06 26.86 0.64
C ALA A 397 -32.15 26.01 1.31
N ARG A 398 -32.08 25.85 2.63
CA ARG A 398 -33.09 25.14 3.42
C ARG A 398 -34.46 25.81 3.33
N HIS A 399 -34.52 27.14 3.49
CA HIS A 399 -35.76 27.91 3.33
C HIS A 399 -36.35 27.84 1.91
N ALA A 400 -35.51 27.76 0.88
CA ALA A 400 -35.98 27.56 -0.50
C ALA A 400 -36.57 26.16 -0.71
N ALA A 401 -35.97 25.12 -0.12
CA ALA A 401 -36.47 23.76 -0.20
C ALA A 401 -37.82 23.56 0.51
N LEU A 402 -38.00 24.13 1.72
CA LEU A 402 -39.24 24.02 2.50
C LEU A 402 -40.45 24.69 1.83
N ARG A 403 -40.24 25.75 1.05
CA ARG A 403 -41.32 26.46 0.32
C ARG A 403 -41.99 25.64 -0.79
N GLN A 404 -41.40 24.51 -1.20
CA GLN A 404 -41.98 23.62 -2.22
C GLN A 404 -42.68 22.38 -1.64
N GLY A 405 -42.47 22.09 -0.36
CA GLY A 405 -42.99 20.89 0.32
C GLY A 405 -44.34 21.09 1.03
N GLY A 406 -44.85 22.32 1.07
CA GLY A 406 -46.23 22.66 1.45
C GLY A 406 -47.02 23.08 0.22
#